data_AF-A0A661VQD0-F1
#
_entry.id   AF-A0A661VQD0-F1
#
_cell.length_a   1.000
_cell.length_b   1.000
_cell.length_c   1.000
_cell.angle_alpha   90.00
_cell.angle_beta   90.00
_cell.angle_gamma   90.00
#
_symmetry.space_group_name_H-M   'P 1'
#
loop_
_entity.id
_entity.type
_entity.pdbx_description
1 polymer ?
#
loop_
_entity_poly.entity_id
_entity_poly.type
_entity_poly.pdbx_seq_one_letter_code
_entity_poly.pdbx_strand_id
1 'polypeptide(L)'
;MYAPDVRSHRNLGLTLGFDASQLQDPLLLSVGNTGCAQALIALIAALEEAEPGDRFLFSTYGDGADAFVLRVNERIKSVKEGRGVKGYVQSKKLLATYEKYLLYRELLEQPPELFNVDTAATTLWRDRRWVLRGHGSKCRRCGMVTFPIERVCYRCQAKDDFEEVRLTDKKAKVFTFSRDKLAGSSAEPTIVQVVAESECEQARIYCMMTDCDPETVEIGMPVEMTFRRIREARGFYNYFWKLRPLRKGG
;
A
#
# COMPACT_ATOMS: atom_id res chain seq x y z
N MET A 1 -19.84 -9.69 -11.56
CA MET A 1 -20.88 -9.78 -10.51
C MET A 1 -20.29 -10.48 -9.30
N TYR A 2 -20.82 -10.30 -8.09
CA TYR A 2 -20.34 -11.09 -6.94
C TYR A 2 -20.86 -12.53 -6.98
N ALA A 3 -20.00 -13.50 -6.68
CA ALA A 3 -20.37 -14.87 -6.38
C ALA A 3 -19.31 -15.50 -5.46
N PRO A 4 -19.69 -16.45 -4.57
CA PRO A 4 -18.77 -17.03 -3.59
C PRO A 4 -17.73 -17.97 -4.22
N ASP A 5 -18.02 -18.56 -5.37
CA ASP A 5 -17.16 -19.49 -6.09
C ASP A 5 -17.27 -19.32 -7.61
N VAL A 6 -16.27 -19.85 -8.33
CA VAL A 6 -16.15 -19.71 -9.80
C VAL A 6 -17.31 -20.37 -10.53
N ARG A 7 -17.83 -21.49 -10.03
CA ARG A 7 -18.93 -22.22 -10.68
C ARG A 7 -20.23 -21.44 -10.54
N SER A 8 -20.54 -20.92 -9.36
CA SER A 8 -21.70 -20.06 -9.14
C SER A 8 -21.62 -18.77 -9.96
N HIS A 9 -20.43 -18.14 -10.07
CA HIS A 9 -20.22 -16.97 -10.93
C HIS A 9 -20.58 -17.27 -12.40
N ARG A 10 -20.08 -18.39 -12.92
CA ARG A 10 -20.33 -18.82 -14.30
C ARG A 10 -21.80 -19.16 -14.52
N ASN A 11 -22.41 -19.94 -13.63
CA ASN A 11 -23.82 -20.33 -13.74
C ASN A 11 -24.74 -19.12 -13.73
N LEU A 12 -24.52 -18.16 -12.83
CA LEU A 12 -25.30 -16.93 -12.76
C LEU A 12 -25.25 -16.15 -14.08
N GLY A 13 -24.05 -16.00 -14.66
CA GLY A 13 -23.88 -15.36 -15.96
C GLY A 13 -24.69 -16.03 -17.08
N LEU A 14 -24.62 -17.35 -17.17
CA LEU A 14 -25.35 -18.12 -18.18
C LEU A 14 -26.87 -18.07 -17.97
N THR A 15 -27.35 -18.13 -16.72
CA THR A 15 -28.79 -18.01 -16.40
C THR A 15 -29.34 -16.63 -16.76
N LEU A 16 -28.52 -15.58 -16.67
CA LEU A 16 -28.88 -14.22 -17.09
C LEU A 16 -28.79 -14.01 -18.61
N GLY A 17 -28.39 -15.03 -19.37
CA GLY A 17 -28.30 -14.99 -20.84
C GLY A 17 -27.00 -14.40 -21.38
N PHE A 18 -25.95 -14.26 -20.56
CA PHE A 18 -24.63 -13.85 -21.02
C PHE A 18 -23.82 -15.05 -21.53
N ASP A 19 -23.00 -14.81 -22.55
CA ASP A 19 -22.00 -15.76 -23.00
C ASP A 19 -20.83 -15.83 -22.01
N ALA A 20 -20.14 -16.98 -21.98
CA ALA A 20 -18.99 -17.17 -21.10
C ALA A 20 -17.83 -16.18 -21.37
N SER A 21 -17.71 -15.69 -22.61
CA SER A 21 -16.73 -14.67 -23.01
C SER A 21 -17.06 -13.26 -22.50
N GLN A 22 -18.32 -13.00 -22.15
CA GLN A 22 -18.77 -11.71 -21.60
C GLN A 22 -18.59 -11.62 -20.08
N LEU A 23 -18.17 -12.72 -19.44
CA LEU A 23 -17.96 -12.78 -18.00
C LEU A 23 -16.53 -12.40 -17.65
N GLN A 24 -16.39 -11.34 -16.85
CA GLN A 24 -15.10 -10.97 -16.26
C GLN A 24 -14.59 -12.07 -15.33
N ASP A 25 -13.27 -12.30 -15.33
CA ASP A 25 -12.62 -13.15 -14.32
C ASP A 25 -12.91 -12.59 -12.92
N PRO A 26 -13.57 -13.35 -12.02
CA PRO A 26 -13.83 -12.89 -10.67
C PRO A 26 -12.56 -12.83 -9.81
N LEU A 27 -11.39 -13.28 -10.30
CA LEU A 27 -10.09 -13.28 -9.60
C LEU A 27 -10.05 -14.13 -8.32
N LEU A 28 -11.03 -15.01 -8.12
CA LEU A 28 -11.14 -15.86 -6.94
C LEU A 28 -9.94 -16.80 -6.77
N LEU A 29 -9.38 -17.30 -7.87
CA LEU A 29 -8.23 -18.21 -7.83
C LEU A 29 -6.90 -17.47 -7.62
N SER A 30 -6.83 -16.17 -7.95
CA SER A 30 -5.58 -15.41 -7.94
C SER A 30 -5.43 -14.51 -6.69
N VAL A 31 -6.54 -13.95 -6.22
CA VAL A 31 -6.66 -13.03 -5.07
C VAL A 31 -7.35 -13.69 -3.89
N GLY A 32 -8.21 -14.68 -4.13
CA GLY A 32 -9.10 -15.25 -3.12
C GLY A 32 -10.45 -14.55 -3.08
N ASN A 33 -11.26 -14.90 -2.07
CA ASN A 33 -12.54 -14.25 -1.81
C ASN A 33 -12.36 -13.05 -0.87
N THR A 34 -12.52 -11.83 -1.40
CA THR A 34 -12.41 -10.56 -0.67
C THR A 34 -13.74 -10.04 -0.13
N GLY A 35 -14.80 -10.85 -0.20
CA GLY A 35 -16.13 -10.52 0.29
C GLY A 35 -16.74 -9.33 -0.45
N CYS A 36 -17.14 -8.29 0.30
CA CYS A 36 -17.82 -7.10 -0.25
C CYS A 36 -17.01 -6.36 -1.33
N ALA A 37 -15.67 -6.42 -1.26
CA ALA A 37 -14.80 -5.76 -2.23
C ALA A 37 -14.68 -6.50 -3.56
N GLN A 38 -15.09 -7.78 -3.62
CA GLN A 38 -14.77 -8.66 -4.75
C GLN A 38 -15.33 -8.14 -6.08
N ALA A 39 -16.59 -7.71 -6.08
CA ALA A 39 -17.22 -7.19 -7.29
C ALA A 39 -16.54 -5.90 -7.77
N LEU A 40 -16.15 -5.01 -6.86
CA LEU A 40 -15.45 -3.77 -7.20
C LEU A 40 -14.06 -4.05 -7.78
N ILE A 41 -13.34 -5.02 -7.23
CA ILE A 41 -12.05 -5.47 -7.77
C ILE A 41 -12.25 -6.02 -9.19
N ALA A 42 -13.27 -6.86 -9.41
CA ALA A 42 -13.59 -7.37 -10.73
C ALA A 42 -14.00 -6.25 -11.71
N LEU A 43 -14.72 -5.22 -11.25
CA LEU A 43 -15.06 -4.05 -12.06
C LEU A 43 -13.81 -3.27 -12.49
N ILE A 44 -12.85 -3.08 -11.60
CA ILE A 44 -11.57 -2.42 -11.95
C ILE A 44 -10.82 -3.26 -12.99
N ALA A 45 -10.77 -4.59 -12.81
CA ALA A 45 -10.14 -5.49 -13.77
C ALA A 45 -10.82 -5.42 -15.16
N ALA A 46 -12.15 -5.30 -15.21
CA ALA A 46 -12.88 -5.11 -16.47
C ALA A 46 -12.58 -3.74 -17.11
N LEU A 47 -12.51 -2.68 -16.30
CA LEU A 47 -12.21 -1.32 -16.77
C LEU A 47 -10.79 -1.19 -17.37
N GLU A 48 -9.83 -1.99 -16.91
CA GLU A 48 -8.47 -2.03 -17.49
C GLU A 48 -8.46 -2.51 -18.94
N GLU A 49 -9.39 -3.40 -19.30
CA GLU A 49 -9.51 -4.00 -20.62
C GLU A 49 -10.52 -3.27 -21.52
N ALA A 50 -11.28 -2.33 -20.96
CA ALA A 50 -12.39 -1.68 -21.63
C ALA A 50 -11.98 -0.64 -22.68
N GLU A 51 -12.88 -0.44 -23.64
CA GLU A 51 -12.84 0.62 -24.64
C GLU A 51 -13.98 1.64 -24.44
N PRO A 52 -13.83 2.89 -24.91
CA PRO A 52 -14.92 3.86 -24.87
C PRO A 52 -16.17 3.34 -25.61
N GLY A 53 -17.33 3.42 -24.96
CA GLY A 53 -18.59 2.92 -25.50
C GLY A 53 -19.03 1.56 -24.95
N ASP A 54 -18.12 0.81 -24.34
CA ASP A 54 -18.44 -0.46 -23.68
C ASP A 54 -19.46 -0.28 -22.56
N ARG A 55 -20.26 -1.33 -22.34
CA ARG A 55 -21.30 -1.35 -21.32
C ARG A 55 -21.08 -2.52 -20.37
N PHE A 56 -21.12 -2.24 -19.08
CA PHE A 56 -20.99 -3.25 -18.04
C PHE A 56 -22.28 -3.37 -17.25
N LEU A 57 -22.71 -4.62 -17.00
CA LEU A 57 -23.63 -4.91 -15.92
C LEU A 57 -22.82 -5.20 -14.66
N PHE A 58 -22.87 -4.29 -13.71
CA PHE A 58 -22.23 -4.44 -12.41
C PHE A 58 -23.29 -4.77 -11.37
N SER A 59 -23.16 -5.91 -10.69
CA SER A 59 -24.09 -6.30 -9.62
C SER A 59 -23.37 -6.92 -8.44
N THR A 60 -23.86 -6.57 -7.25
CA THR A 60 -23.43 -7.05 -5.95
C THR A 60 -24.59 -7.70 -5.22
N TYR A 61 -24.29 -8.73 -4.44
CA TYR A 61 -25.27 -9.48 -3.67
C TYR A 61 -24.70 -9.80 -2.28
N GLY A 62 -25.52 -9.59 -1.25
CA GLY A 62 -25.18 -9.78 0.17
C GLY A 62 -26.45 -9.73 1.01
N ASP A 63 -26.50 -8.84 2.01
CA ASP A 63 -27.75 -8.51 2.73
C ASP A 63 -28.59 -7.50 1.92
N GLY A 64 -28.96 -7.91 0.71
CA GLY A 64 -29.51 -7.06 -0.34
C GLY A 64 -28.85 -7.29 -1.70
N ALA A 65 -29.33 -6.59 -2.73
CA ALA A 65 -28.78 -6.65 -4.07
C ALA A 65 -28.78 -5.28 -4.72
N ASP A 66 -27.65 -4.91 -5.32
CA ASP A 66 -27.53 -3.71 -6.14
C ASP A 66 -27.14 -4.11 -7.56
N ALA A 67 -27.66 -3.38 -8.54
CA ALA A 67 -27.33 -3.58 -9.95
C ALA A 67 -27.25 -2.23 -10.68
N PHE A 68 -26.19 -2.06 -11.45
CA PHE A 68 -25.89 -0.85 -12.19
C PHE A 68 -25.53 -1.21 -13.63
N VAL A 69 -26.02 -0.43 -14.58
CA VAL A 69 -25.54 -0.46 -15.96
C VAL A 69 -24.60 0.72 -16.15
N LEU A 70 -23.32 0.41 -16.37
CA LEU A 70 -22.27 1.40 -16.52
C LEU A 70 -21.90 1.52 -18.00
N ARG A 71 -21.63 2.74 -18.47
CA ARG A 71 -21.08 3.01 -19.80
C ARG A 71 -19.71 3.64 -19.67
N VAL A 72 -18.74 3.07 -20.37
CA VAL A 72 -17.37 3.58 -20.41
C VAL A 72 -17.30 4.82 -21.31
N ASN A 73 -16.66 5.87 -20.82
CA ASN A 73 -16.43 7.10 -21.57
C ASN A 73 -14.95 7.24 -21.98
N GLU A 74 -14.64 8.26 -22.77
CA GLU A 74 -13.28 8.53 -23.27
C GLU A 74 -12.22 8.71 -22.18
N ARG A 75 -12.61 9.07 -20.94
CA ARG A 75 -11.65 9.26 -19.84
C ARG A 75 -10.94 7.96 -19.45
N ILE A 76 -11.47 6.80 -19.85
CA ILE A 76 -10.82 5.50 -19.58
C ILE A 76 -9.39 5.44 -20.13
N LYS A 77 -9.11 6.17 -21.24
CA LYS A 77 -7.78 6.26 -21.83
C LYS A 77 -6.74 6.87 -20.88
N SER A 78 -7.16 7.79 -19.99
CA SER A 78 -6.27 8.40 -18.99
C SER A 78 -6.05 7.54 -17.74
N VAL A 79 -6.93 6.58 -17.47
CA VAL A 79 -6.87 5.73 -16.25
C VAL A 79 -5.85 4.59 -16.40
N LYS A 80 -5.44 4.27 -17.64
CA LYS A 80 -4.48 3.20 -17.94
C LYS A 80 -3.06 3.47 -17.44
N GLU A 81 -2.75 4.67 -16.96
CA GLU A 81 -1.41 5.03 -16.42
C GLU A 81 -1.13 4.47 -15.01
N GLY A 82 -2.08 3.77 -14.39
CA GLY A 82 -1.93 3.15 -13.07
C GLY A 82 -1.54 1.67 -13.10
N ARG A 83 -1.12 1.14 -11.94
CA ARG A 83 -0.74 -0.29 -11.78
C ARG A 83 -1.93 -1.25 -11.96
N GLY A 84 -3.16 -0.80 -11.66
CA GLY A 84 -4.36 -1.63 -11.77
C GLY A 84 -4.36 -2.86 -10.84
N VAL A 85 -5.45 -3.63 -10.86
CA VAL A 85 -5.56 -4.93 -10.20
C VAL A 85 -4.53 -5.89 -10.78
N LYS A 86 -4.38 -5.95 -12.10
CA LYS A 86 -3.42 -6.87 -12.74
C LYS A 86 -1.99 -6.59 -12.31
N GLY A 87 -1.54 -5.34 -12.32
CA GLY A 87 -0.19 -4.99 -11.88
C GLY A 87 0.01 -5.20 -10.38
N TYR A 88 -1.01 -4.98 -9.54
CA TYR A 88 -0.92 -5.35 -8.12
C TYR A 88 -0.78 -6.85 -7.91
N VAL A 89 -1.57 -7.67 -8.62
CA VAL A 89 -1.50 -9.14 -8.57
C VAL A 89 -0.15 -9.65 -9.08
N GLN A 90 0.42 -9.04 -10.12
CA GLN A 90 1.76 -9.38 -10.62
C GLN A 90 2.87 -8.97 -9.65
N SER A 91 2.69 -7.85 -8.94
CA SER A 91 3.67 -7.35 -7.96
C SER A 91 3.70 -8.11 -6.63
N LYS A 92 2.83 -9.12 -6.45
CA LYS A 92 2.74 -9.87 -5.19
C LYS A 92 3.98 -10.72 -4.97
N LYS A 93 4.37 -10.88 -3.71
CA LYS A 93 5.42 -11.82 -3.30
C LYS A 93 4.76 -13.05 -2.69
N LEU A 94 5.10 -14.23 -3.20
CA LEU A 94 4.65 -15.48 -2.59
C LEU A 94 5.35 -15.67 -1.25
N LEU A 95 4.61 -16.19 -0.28
CA LEU A 95 5.20 -16.60 0.99
C LEU A 95 6.11 -17.81 0.73
N ALA A 96 7.33 -17.75 1.26
CA ALA A 96 8.33 -18.79 1.02
C ALA A 96 7.91 -20.13 1.62
N THR A 97 7.21 -20.12 2.75
CA THR A 97 6.82 -21.33 3.47
C THR A 97 5.45 -21.18 4.14
N TYR A 98 4.81 -22.31 4.49
CA TYR A 98 3.52 -22.34 5.17
C TYR A 98 3.60 -21.84 6.61
N GLU A 99 4.73 -22.05 7.29
CA GLU A 99 4.98 -21.57 8.65
C GLU A 99 4.93 -20.03 8.70
N LYS A 100 5.47 -19.34 7.69
CA LYS A 100 5.32 -17.88 7.57
C LYS A 100 3.86 -17.46 7.45
N TYR A 101 3.06 -18.22 6.70
CA TYR A 101 1.62 -17.98 6.62
C TYR A 101 0.96 -18.15 7.99
N LEU A 102 1.25 -19.23 8.71
CA LEU A 102 0.69 -19.48 10.05
C LEU A 102 1.10 -18.39 11.05
N LEU A 103 2.37 -17.94 11.02
CA LEU A 103 2.86 -16.84 11.86
C LEU A 103 2.12 -15.52 11.56
N TYR A 104 1.96 -15.15 10.30
CA TYR A 104 1.22 -13.93 9.92
C TYR A 104 -0.28 -14.00 10.21
N ARG A 105 -0.85 -15.21 10.28
CA ARG A 105 -2.23 -15.45 10.71
C ARG A 105 -2.37 -15.57 12.22
N GLU A 106 -1.27 -15.43 12.96
CA GLU A 106 -1.23 -15.54 14.43
C GLU A 106 -1.75 -16.91 14.92
N LEU A 107 -1.54 -17.95 14.11
CA LEU A 107 -1.93 -19.33 14.41
C LEU A 107 -0.83 -20.13 15.13
N LEU A 108 0.37 -19.55 15.23
CA LEU A 108 1.49 -20.08 16.00
C LEU A 108 1.83 -19.12 17.13
N GLU A 109 2.23 -19.68 18.26
CA GLU A 109 2.71 -18.92 19.40
C GLU A 109 4.02 -18.20 19.00
N GLN A 110 4.07 -16.90 19.30
CA GLN A 110 5.21 -16.05 19.00
C GLN A 110 5.83 -15.57 20.30
N PRO A 111 7.17 -15.42 20.35
CA PRO A 111 7.82 -14.81 21.50
C PRO A 111 7.24 -13.40 21.72
N PRO A 112 7.11 -12.96 22.97
CA PRO A 112 6.60 -11.63 23.27
C PRO A 112 7.48 -10.57 22.59
N GLU A 113 6.86 -9.53 22.04
CA GLU A 113 7.59 -8.40 21.48
C GLU A 113 8.46 -7.76 22.56
N LEU A 114 9.77 -7.73 22.33
CA LEU A 114 10.74 -7.16 23.28
C LEU A 114 10.52 -5.66 23.53
N PHE A 115 9.92 -4.95 22.56
CA PHE A 115 9.72 -3.51 22.60
C PHE A 115 8.32 -3.13 22.09
N ASN A 116 7.29 -3.26 22.94
CA ASN A 116 5.98 -2.69 22.65
C ASN A 116 5.75 -1.39 23.44
N VAL A 117 5.95 -0.26 22.76
CA VAL A 117 5.80 1.07 23.37
C VAL A 117 4.38 1.58 23.21
N ASP A 118 3.78 1.97 24.34
CA ASP A 118 2.47 2.60 24.40
C ASP A 118 2.36 3.81 23.47
N THR A 119 1.14 4.04 22.98
CA THR A 119 0.88 5.16 22.08
C THR A 119 0.38 6.37 22.84
N ALA A 120 1.10 7.48 22.75
CA ALA A 120 0.62 8.75 23.22
C ALA A 120 -0.33 9.36 22.18
N ALA A 121 -1.65 9.19 22.38
CA ALA A 121 -2.67 9.69 21.47
C ALA A 121 -2.58 11.22 21.25
N THR A 122 -2.20 11.97 22.27
CA THR A 122 -1.98 13.42 22.19
C THR A 122 -0.80 13.77 21.29
N THR A 123 0.33 13.05 21.41
CA THR A 123 1.49 13.21 20.51
C THR A 123 1.10 12.90 19.07
N LEU A 124 0.45 11.76 18.84
CA LEU A 124 -0.03 11.38 17.51
C LEU A 124 -0.98 12.44 16.92
N TRP A 125 -1.90 12.99 17.73
CA TRP A 125 -2.81 14.02 17.25
C TRP A 125 -2.07 15.29 16.80
N ARG A 126 -1.08 15.77 17.57
CA ARG A 126 -0.26 16.93 17.19
C ARG A 126 0.57 16.65 15.93
N ASP A 127 1.16 15.46 15.87
CA ASP A 127 2.17 15.08 14.89
C ASP A 127 1.58 14.38 13.66
N ARG A 128 0.25 14.21 13.61
CA ARG A 128 -0.49 13.50 12.55
C ARG A 128 -0.15 13.95 11.12
N ARG A 129 0.29 15.20 10.95
CA ARG A 129 0.65 15.74 9.64
C ARG A 129 1.89 15.06 9.07
N TRP A 130 2.95 14.88 9.84
CA TRP A 130 4.11 14.13 9.37
C TRP A 130 3.98 12.62 9.61
N VAL A 131 3.30 12.20 10.69
CA VAL A 131 3.13 10.77 11.02
C VAL A 131 2.20 10.04 10.04
N LEU A 132 0.97 10.55 9.85
CA LEU A 132 -0.03 9.86 9.03
C LEU A 132 0.00 10.34 7.58
N ARG A 133 0.13 11.65 7.35
CA ARG A 133 0.12 12.19 5.96
C ARG A 133 1.48 12.12 5.27
N GLY A 134 2.57 11.87 6.02
CA GLY A 134 3.92 11.80 5.47
C GLY A 134 4.39 13.15 4.89
N HIS A 135 4.03 14.25 5.55
CA HIS A 135 4.46 15.58 5.19
C HIS A 135 5.81 15.93 5.84
N GLY A 136 6.67 16.61 5.11
CA GLY A 136 7.84 17.32 5.62
C GLY A 136 7.63 18.84 5.59
N SER A 137 8.61 19.59 6.05
CA SER A 137 8.64 21.06 6.00
C SER A 137 9.62 21.56 4.95
N LYS A 138 9.15 22.40 4.02
CA LYS A 138 9.99 23.15 3.07
C LYS A 138 10.11 24.59 3.52
N CYS A 139 11.32 25.02 3.86
CA CYS A 139 11.56 26.39 4.29
C CYS A 139 11.33 27.37 3.14
N ARG A 140 10.51 28.41 3.36
CA ARG A 140 10.21 29.41 2.32
C ARG A 140 11.40 30.31 1.99
N ARG A 141 12.37 30.44 2.90
CA ARG A 141 13.54 31.32 2.71
C ARG A 141 14.67 30.68 1.92
N CYS A 142 15.02 29.44 2.25
CA CYS A 142 16.20 28.77 1.69
C CYS A 142 15.87 27.50 0.89
N GLY A 143 14.60 27.13 0.78
CA GLY A 143 14.12 25.98 0.01
C GLY A 143 14.42 24.60 0.61
N MET A 144 15.13 24.51 1.74
CA MET A 144 15.48 23.24 2.37
C MET A 144 14.23 22.47 2.78
N VAL A 145 14.17 21.20 2.38
CA VAL A 145 13.11 20.25 2.78
C VAL A 145 13.64 19.31 3.84
N THR A 146 12.89 19.16 4.93
CA THR A 146 13.22 18.27 6.06
C THR A 146 12.04 17.36 6.38
N PHE A 147 12.36 16.17 6.89
CA PHE A 147 11.39 15.26 7.48
C PHE A 147 11.94 14.79 8.84
N PRO A 148 11.15 14.85 9.93
CA PRO A 148 9.74 15.27 10.01
C PRO A 148 9.54 16.79 9.81
N ILE A 149 8.31 17.28 10.05
CA ILE A 149 8.03 18.72 10.06
C ILE A 149 8.79 19.35 11.23
N GLU A 150 9.67 20.29 10.89
CA GLU A 150 10.48 21.03 11.85
C GLU A 150 10.06 22.50 11.88
N ARG A 151 9.92 23.06 13.09
CA ARG A 151 9.56 24.47 13.27
C ARG A 151 10.73 25.43 13.01
N VAL A 152 11.97 24.96 13.10
CA VAL A 152 13.17 25.77 12.90
C VAL A 152 14.00 25.13 11.78
N CYS A 153 14.28 25.88 10.72
CA CYS A 153 15.08 25.38 9.61
C CYS A 153 16.53 25.13 10.02
N TYR A 154 17.07 23.93 9.77
CA TYR A 154 18.47 23.60 10.09
C TYR A 154 19.50 24.45 9.34
N ARG A 155 19.16 24.96 8.14
CA ARG A 155 20.10 25.75 7.31
C ARG A 155 20.13 27.23 7.68
N CYS A 156 18.96 27.87 7.76
CA CYS A 156 18.86 29.33 7.91
C CYS A 156 18.22 29.79 9.22
N GLN A 157 17.85 28.85 10.10
CA GLN A 157 17.26 29.11 11.41
C GLN A 157 15.94 29.90 11.38
N ALA A 158 15.32 30.06 10.21
CA ALA A 158 13.98 30.63 10.10
C ALA A 158 13.00 29.77 10.90
N LYS A 159 12.20 30.43 11.74
CA LYS A 159 11.24 29.81 12.64
C LYS A 159 9.82 29.99 12.11
N ASP A 160 9.06 28.91 12.06
CA ASP A 160 7.66 28.87 11.61
C ASP A 160 7.40 29.40 10.18
N ASP A 161 8.47 29.52 9.37
CA ASP A 161 8.44 30.04 8.00
C ASP A 161 8.70 28.91 6.98
N PHE A 162 7.73 28.00 6.91
CA PHE A 162 7.76 26.85 6.03
C PHE A 162 6.38 26.56 5.41
N GLU A 163 6.39 25.80 4.32
CA GLU A 163 5.21 25.15 3.76
C GLU A 163 5.30 23.63 3.97
N GLU A 164 4.16 22.97 4.11
CA GLU A 164 4.12 21.51 4.20
C GLU A 164 4.23 20.91 2.80
N VAL A 165 5.12 19.93 2.66
CA VAL A 165 5.32 19.23 1.39
C VAL A 165 5.09 17.74 1.60
N ARG A 166 4.26 17.14 0.76
CA ARG A 166 4.04 15.70 0.76
C ARG A 166 5.25 14.99 0.14
N LEU A 167 5.79 14.01 0.87
CA LEU A 167 6.96 13.24 0.43
C LEU A 167 6.60 11.81 -0.03
N THR A 168 5.36 11.39 0.21
CA THR A 168 4.93 9.99 0.03
C THR A 168 4.70 9.58 -1.43
N ASP A 169 4.43 10.55 -2.29
CA ASP A 169 4.23 10.40 -3.74
C ASP A 169 5.54 10.48 -4.53
N LYS A 170 6.66 10.73 -3.84
CA LYS A 170 7.98 10.92 -4.45
C LYS A 170 8.75 9.62 -4.38
N LYS A 171 9.45 9.27 -5.48
CA LYS A 171 10.42 8.18 -5.44
C LYS A 171 11.61 8.60 -4.57
N ALA A 172 12.30 7.61 -4.05
CA ALA A 172 13.50 7.82 -3.26
C ALA A 172 14.52 6.73 -3.58
N LYS A 173 15.74 6.93 -3.13
CA LYS A 173 16.82 5.93 -3.20
C LYS A 173 17.39 5.68 -1.81
N VAL A 174 17.88 4.47 -1.57
CA VAL A 174 18.56 4.12 -0.31
C VAL A 174 19.84 4.96 -0.21
N PHE A 175 19.92 5.84 0.79
CA PHE A 175 21.14 6.61 1.09
C PHE A 175 22.09 5.80 1.98
N THR A 176 21.56 5.20 3.04
CA THR A 176 22.28 4.24 3.89
C THR A 176 21.29 3.33 4.59
N PHE A 177 21.75 2.17 5.06
CA PHE A 177 20.91 1.20 5.75
C PHE A 177 21.68 0.39 6.80
N SER A 178 20.94 -0.20 7.74
CA SER A 178 21.42 -1.20 8.68
C SER A 178 20.47 -2.40 8.71
N ARG A 179 21.01 -3.59 9.03
CA ARG A 179 20.24 -4.83 9.15
C ARG A 179 20.21 -5.25 10.61
N ASP A 180 19.06 -5.08 11.24
CA ASP A 180 18.83 -5.40 12.64
C ASP A 180 18.28 -6.83 12.76
N LYS A 181 19.06 -7.72 13.39
CA LYS A 181 18.70 -9.12 13.64
C LYS A 181 18.15 -9.37 15.05
N LEU A 182 18.06 -8.33 15.87
CA LEU A 182 17.60 -8.41 17.26
C LEU A 182 16.17 -7.88 17.41
N ALA A 183 15.81 -6.84 16.66
CA ALA A 183 14.47 -6.24 16.69
C ALA A 183 13.43 -6.97 15.84
N GLY A 184 13.84 -8.00 15.09
CA GLY A 184 12.95 -8.78 14.20
C GLY A 184 11.93 -9.63 14.93
N SER A 185 10.87 -10.02 14.21
CA SER A 185 9.89 -11.00 14.67
C SER A 185 10.24 -12.40 14.16
N SER A 186 9.54 -13.42 14.64
CA SER A 186 9.70 -14.78 14.12
C SER A 186 9.39 -14.89 12.62
N ALA A 187 8.47 -14.08 12.10
CA ALA A 187 8.13 -14.06 10.68
C ALA A 187 9.12 -13.24 9.82
N GLU A 188 9.65 -12.16 10.40
CA GLU A 188 10.61 -11.23 9.77
C GLU A 188 11.82 -11.03 10.71
N PRO A 189 12.77 -11.97 10.75
CA PRO A 189 13.86 -11.96 11.73
C PRO A 189 14.90 -10.87 11.50
N THR A 190 14.89 -10.21 10.33
CA THR A 190 15.82 -9.12 10.02
C THR A 190 15.03 -7.91 9.55
N ILE A 191 15.10 -6.83 10.33
CA ILE A 191 14.52 -5.53 9.98
C ILE A 191 15.60 -4.70 9.32
N VAL A 192 15.34 -4.23 8.10
CA VAL A 192 16.23 -3.28 7.44
C VAL A 192 15.77 -1.87 7.78
N GLN A 193 16.61 -1.13 8.50
CA GLN A 193 16.39 0.28 8.81
C GLN A 193 17.11 1.12 7.76
N VAL A 194 16.43 2.09 7.16
CA VAL A 194 16.93 2.84 6.01
C VAL A 194 16.77 4.32 6.21
N VAL A 195 17.79 5.08 5.81
CA VAL A 195 17.64 6.48 5.45
C VAL A 195 17.52 6.54 3.94
N ALA A 196 16.37 6.98 3.44
CA ALA A 196 16.14 7.19 2.02
C ALA A 196 16.29 8.67 1.66
N GLU A 197 16.87 8.95 0.50
CA GLU A 197 16.95 10.28 -0.09
C GLU A 197 15.84 10.42 -1.14
N SER A 198 14.88 11.30 -0.87
CA SER A 198 13.75 11.58 -1.75
C SER A 198 14.19 12.42 -2.95
N GLU A 199 13.54 12.20 -4.10
CA GLU A 199 13.69 13.07 -5.27
C GLU A 199 13.20 14.51 -5.01
N CYS A 200 12.36 14.72 -3.99
CA CYS A 200 11.95 16.06 -3.58
C CYS A 200 13.05 16.74 -2.76
N GLU A 201 13.85 17.56 -3.44
CA GLU A 201 14.89 18.41 -2.84
C GLU A 201 15.86 17.64 -1.92
N GLN A 202 16.10 16.35 -2.23
CA GLN A 202 16.99 15.46 -1.49
C GLN A 202 16.64 15.30 0.00
N ALA A 203 15.36 15.46 0.36
CA ALA A 203 14.91 15.26 1.74
C ALA A 203 15.25 13.83 2.20
N ARG A 204 15.88 13.72 3.38
CA ARG A 204 16.23 12.42 3.98
C ARG A 204 15.15 11.97 4.94
N ILE A 205 14.73 10.71 4.79
CA ILE A 205 13.66 10.11 5.58
C ILE A 205 14.16 8.80 6.18
N TYR A 206 14.11 8.69 7.50
CA TYR A 206 14.39 7.44 8.19
C TYR A 206 13.10 6.61 8.30
N CYS A 207 13.14 5.38 7.77
CA CYS A 207 12.03 4.43 7.80
C CYS A 207 12.57 2.99 7.80
N MET A 208 11.76 2.05 8.27
CA MET A 208 12.02 0.61 8.07
C MET A 208 11.61 0.19 6.66
N MET A 209 12.29 -0.80 6.08
CA MET A 209 11.84 -1.44 4.86
C MET A 209 10.80 -2.54 5.11
N THR A 210 10.06 -2.86 4.07
CA THR A 210 9.13 -3.98 3.97
C THR A 210 9.08 -4.48 2.52
N ASP A 211 8.39 -5.60 2.27
CA ASP A 211 8.26 -6.25 0.96
C ASP A 211 9.60 -6.56 0.24
N CYS A 212 10.74 -6.60 0.95
CA CYS A 212 12.06 -6.89 0.36
C CYS A 212 12.68 -8.15 0.98
N ASP A 213 13.68 -8.68 0.30
CA ASP A 213 14.66 -9.55 0.95
C ASP A 213 15.72 -8.65 1.62
N PRO A 214 15.96 -8.77 2.93
CA PRO A 214 16.99 -7.98 3.61
C PRO A 214 18.37 -8.06 2.94
N GLU A 215 18.71 -9.21 2.37
CA GLU A 215 20.02 -9.46 1.78
C GLU A 215 20.22 -8.74 0.44
N THR A 216 19.15 -8.40 -0.27
CA THR A 216 19.22 -7.73 -1.57
C THR A 216 19.25 -6.21 -1.45
N VAL A 217 19.07 -5.64 -0.27
CA VAL A 217 19.10 -4.18 -0.07
C VAL A 217 20.52 -3.65 -0.20
N GLU A 218 20.68 -2.64 -1.07
CA GLU A 218 21.95 -1.98 -1.37
C GLU A 218 21.79 -0.44 -1.43
N ILE A 219 22.90 0.28 -1.26
CA ILE A 219 22.93 1.75 -1.41
C ILE A 219 22.59 2.12 -2.85
N GLY A 220 21.73 3.12 -3.03
CA GLY A 220 21.25 3.56 -4.34
C GLY A 220 20.03 2.79 -4.86
N MET A 221 19.60 1.71 -4.20
CA MET A 221 18.39 0.98 -4.59
C MET A 221 17.17 1.92 -4.63
N PRO A 222 16.38 1.92 -5.72
CA PRO A 222 15.20 2.75 -5.81
C PRO A 222 14.04 2.16 -4.98
N VAL A 223 13.40 3.03 -4.21
CA VAL A 223 12.36 2.68 -3.23
C VAL A 223 11.17 3.65 -3.30
N GLU A 224 10.01 3.16 -2.88
CA GLU A 224 8.78 3.95 -2.71
C GLU A 224 8.24 3.83 -1.29
N MET A 225 7.49 4.85 -0.87
CA MET A 225 6.81 4.85 0.43
C MET A 225 5.56 3.97 0.41
N THR A 226 5.34 3.23 1.49
CA THR A 226 4.14 2.41 1.70
C THR A 226 3.62 2.61 3.13
N PHE A 227 2.31 2.83 3.26
CA PHE A 227 1.68 3.02 4.56
C PHE A 227 1.35 1.66 5.19
N ARG A 228 1.78 1.45 6.44
CA ARG A 228 1.66 0.14 7.12
C ARG A 228 1.23 0.30 8.57
N ARG A 229 0.50 -0.70 9.05
CA ARG A 229 0.37 -0.95 10.49
C ARG A 229 1.73 -1.40 11.00
N ILE A 230 2.32 -0.65 11.93
CA ILE A 230 3.66 -0.93 12.45
C ILE A 230 3.65 -1.63 13.81
N ARG A 231 2.64 -1.39 14.64
CA ARG A 231 2.43 -2.07 15.92
C ARG A 231 1.01 -1.86 16.43
N GLU A 232 0.64 -2.66 17.41
CA GLU A 232 -0.57 -2.48 18.21
C GLU A 232 -0.19 -2.43 19.69
N ALA A 233 -0.67 -1.42 20.40
CA ALA A 233 -0.42 -1.26 21.83
C ALA A 233 -1.73 -0.92 22.54
N ARG A 234 -2.16 -1.76 23.49
CA ARG A 234 -3.39 -1.57 24.29
C ARG A 234 -4.65 -1.25 23.45
N GLY A 235 -4.85 -1.99 22.35
CA GLY A 235 -5.97 -1.78 21.43
C GLY A 235 -5.84 -0.55 20.53
N PHE A 236 -4.69 0.12 20.54
CA PHE A 236 -4.40 1.24 19.65
C PHE A 236 -3.53 0.79 18.46
N TYR A 237 -4.09 0.88 17.25
CA TYR A 237 -3.38 0.57 16.01
C TYR A 237 -2.49 1.72 15.56
N ASN A 238 -1.18 1.48 15.50
CA ASN A 238 -0.21 2.46 15.04
C ASN A 238 0.11 2.23 13.58
N TYR A 239 -0.09 3.28 12.79
CA TYR A 239 0.26 3.29 11.39
C TYR A 239 1.38 4.29 11.13
N PHE A 240 2.32 3.90 10.28
CA PHE A 240 3.39 4.78 9.83
C PHE A 240 3.87 4.35 8.44
N TRP A 241 4.68 5.21 7.83
CA TRP A 241 5.30 4.96 6.53
C TRP A 241 6.51 4.03 6.67
N LYS A 242 6.56 3.01 5.82
CA LYS A 242 7.72 2.16 5.57
C LYS A 242 8.19 2.38 4.13
N LEU A 243 9.41 1.95 3.84
CA LEU A 243 9.95 1.91 2.49
C LEU A 243 9.80 0.52 1.89
N ARG A 244 9.65 0.43 0.58
CA ARG A 244 9.77 -0.84 -0.14
C ARG A 244 10.46 -0.63 -1.48
N PRO A 245 11.10 -1.66 -2.07
CA PRO A 245 11.61 -1.57 -3.43
C PRO A 245 10.51 -1.17 -4.41
N LEU A 246 10.87 -0.46 -5.48
CA LEU A 246 9.91 -0.14 -6.54
C LEU A 246 9.26 -1.41 -7.07
N ARG A 247 7.94 -1.48 -7.01
CA ARG A 247 7.17 -2.57 -7.62
C ARG A 247 7.21 -2.38 -9.14
N LYS A 248 7.85 -3.32 -9.84
CA LYS A 248 7.79 -3.42 -11.30
C LYS A 248 6.36 -3.84 -11.70
N GLY A 249 5.70 -3.08 -12.57
CA GLY A 249 4.32 -3.35 -13.02
C GLY A 249 3.51 -2.12 -13.43
N GLY A 250 4.18 -1.05 -13.88
CA GLY A 250 3.61 0.19 -14.40
C GLY A 250 4.73 1.07 -14.92
#